data_AF-A0A318H5E8-F1
#
_entry.id   AF-A0A318H5E8-F1
#
_cell.length_a   1.000
_cell.length_b   1.000
_cell.length_c   1.000
_cell.angle_alpha   90.00
_cell.angle_beta   90.00
_cell.angle_gamma   90.00
#
_symmetry.space_group_name_H-M   'P 1'
#
loop_
_entity.id
_entity.type
_entity.pdbx_description
1 polymer ?
#
loop_
_entity_poly.entity_id
_entity_poly.type
_entity_poly.pdbx_seq_one_letter_code
_entity_poly.pdbx_strand_id
1 'polypeptide(L)'
;MTLPSGLAWPDPEAWAEALAAAPIPIMQATADELALLAAIEARRGDVDARTIAQVVADDPLMMARVLGEAARLRHTRQVSDTETVTAAVVMMGMSRFFASLDGLLTVERQLAAHPAALARLQHLVRRAHRSASLAAGLAVHRGDDDAEAMQEATLMQDLGMMLLCCHAPDFVEATLSGRPDLDTETMALSLALMRRACLPEVLIRLSDDQAPDHALIQPQRQVVKLSRELARLTETGWPGFDPLRVGPSAEQADAGVDPYHARLLPLLGPLTGLSPLATDRLLRTLDL
;
A
#
# COMPACT_ATOMS: atom_id res chain seq x y z
N MET A 1 -3.20 -19.78 15.91
CA MET A 1 -3.67 -19.43 14.55
C MET A 1 -3.62 -20.70 13.72
N THR A 2 -4.73 -21.11 13.11
CA THR A 2 -4.78 -22.27 12.21
C THR A 2 -4.67 -21.75 10.79
N LEU A 3 -3.55 -22.00 10.12
CA LEU A 3 -3.37 -21.58 8.74
C LEU A 3 -4.12 -22.55 7.80
N PRO A 4 -4.75 -22.06 6.72
CA PRO A 4 -5.34 -22.93 5.70
C PRO A 4 -4.26 -23.89 5.18
N SER A 5 -4.51 -25.20 5.27
CA SER A 5 -3.50 -26.23 5.03
C SER A 5 -3.54 -26.73 3.59
N GLY A 6 -2.43 -26.63 2.87
CA GLY A 6 -2.25 -27.17 1.52
C GLY A 6 -1.24 -26.32 0.72
N LEU A 7 -0.38 -26.96 -0.07
CA LEU A 7 0.69 -26.32 -0.85
C LEU A 7 0.21 -25.38 -1.98
N ALA A 8 -1.11 -25.16 -2.10
CA ALA A 8 -1.72 -24.29 -3.10
C ALA A 8 -2.18 -23.00 -2.43
N TRP A 9 -2.14 -21.87 -3.17
CA TRP A 9 -2.74 -20.63 -2.72
C TRP A 9 -4.23 -20.87 -2.41
N PRO A 10 -4.66 -20.90 -1.14
CA PRO A 10 -6.05 -20.99 -0.75
C PRO A 10 -6.77 -19.66 -1.04
N ASP A 11 -8.10 -19.71 -1.02
CA ASP A 11 -8.98 -18.55 -1.20
C ASP A 11 -8.47 -17.31 -0.41
N PRO A 12 -8.28 -16.14 -1.06
CA PRO A 12 -7.92 -14.90 -0.38
C PRO A 12 -8.79 -14.59 0.85
N GLU A 13 -10.07 -14.93 0.83
CA GLU A 13 -10.97 -14.73 1.99
C GLU A 13 -10.59 -15.61 3.19
N ALA A 14 -10.18 -16.86 2.96
CA ALA A 14 -9.75 -17.76 4.03
C ALA A 14 -8.44 -17.30 4.67
N TRP A 15 -7.50 -16.80 3.85
CA TRP A 15 -6.29 -16.15 4.37
C TRP A 15 -6.61 -14.88 5.14
N ALA A 16 -7.49 -14.03 4.60
CA ALA A 16 -7.91 -12.80 5.27
C ALA A 16 -8.57 -13.08 6.62
N GLU A 17 -9.35 -14.16 6.74
CA GLU A 17 -9.91 -14.61 8.01
C GLU A 17 -8.84 -15.00 9.02
N ALA A 18 -7.89 -15.85 8.63
CA ALA A 18 -6.82 -16.29 9.52
C ALA A 18 -5.91 -15.12 9.96
N LEU A 19 -5.57 -14.24 9.02
CA LEU A 19 -4.68 -13.10 9.27
C LEU A 19 -5.37 -11.97 10.06
N ALA A 20 -6.66 -11.71 9.84
CA ALA A 20 -7.40 -10.70 10.60
C ALA A 20 -7.56 -11.06 12.09
N ALA A 21 -7.43 -12.34 12.44
CA ALA A 21 -7.42 -12.80 13.84
C ALA A 21 -6.04 -12.69 14.51
N ALA A 22 -4.98 -12.46 13.73
CA ALA A 22 -3.63 -12.32 14.24
C ALA A 22 -3.32 -10.85 14.61
N PRO A 23 -2.48 -10.59 15.63
CA PRO A 23 -2.06 -9.24 15.93
C PRO A 23 -1.19 -8.71 14.79
N ILE A 24 -1.56 -7.56 14.23
CA ILE A 24 -0.74 -6.88 13.21
C ILE A 24 0.51 -6.32 13.92
N PRO A 25 1.74 -6.76 13.56
CA PRO A 25 2.96 -6.15 14.08
C PRO A 25 3.19 -4.78 13.43
N ILE A 26 4.05 -3.96 14.02
CA ILE A 26 4.46 -2.67 13.45
C ILE A 26 5.98 -2.61 13.24
N MET A 27 6.46 -1.64 12.47
CA MET A 27 7.89 -1.42 12.33
C MET A 27 8.51 -0.97 13.65
N GLN A 28 9.72 -1.46 13.98
CA GLN A 28 10.42 -1.06 15.20
C GLN A 28 10.65 0.45 15.26
N ALA A 29 11.03 1.07 14.13
CA ALA A 29 11.24 2.51 14.05
C ALA A 29 9.97 3.30 14.43
N THR A 30 8.81 2.86 13.95
CA THR A 30 7.51 3.44 14.29
C THR A 30 7.17 3.27 15.76
N ALA A 31 7.46 2.10 16.34
CA ALA A 31 7.28 1.87 17.77
C ALA A 31 8.13 2.84 18.62
N ASP A 32 9.40 3.02 18.24
CA ASP A 32 10.34 3.88 18.94
C ASP A 32 9.94 5.35 18.85
N GLU A 33 9.51 5.81 17.67
CA GLU A 33 9.08 7.19 17.44
C GLU A 33 7.77 7.52 18.18
N LEU A 34 6.80 6.61 18.16
CA LEU A 34 5.56 6.79 18.92
C LEU A 34 5.81 6.75 20.44
N ALA A 35 6.77 5.94 20.92
CA ALA A 35 7.16 5.94 22.32
C ALA A 35 7.81 7.28 22.73
N LEU A 36 8.61 7.89 21.84
CA LEU A 36 9.15 9.23 22.06
C LEU A 36 8.02 10.27 22.14
N LEU A 37 7.05 10.24 21.23
CA LEU A 37 5.89 11.13 21.27
C LEU A 37 5.06 10.93 22.54
N ALA A 38 4.83 9.69 22.97
CA ALA A 38 4.13 9.40 24.22
C ALA A 38 4.84 10.02 25.44
N ALA A 39 6.18 9.96 25.47
CA ALA A 39 6.98 10.56 26.53
C ALA A 39 6.94 12.10 26.51
N ILE A 40 6.86 12.72 25.32
CA ILE A 40 6.69 14.17 25.18
C ILE A 40 5.30 14.58 25.68
N GLU A 41 4.25 13.88 25.25
CA GLU A 41 2.87 14.15 25.65
C GLU A 41 2.71 14.05 27.17
N ALA A 42 3.22 12.98 27.79
CA ALA A 42 3.14 12.79 29.23
C ALA A 42 3.85 13.89 30.05
N ARG A 43 4.87 14.54 29.47
CA ARG A 43 5.66 15.58 30.15
C ARG A 43 5.15 17.00 29.88
N ARG A 44 4.64 17.26 28.68
CA ARG A 44 4.37 18.62 28.18
C ARG A 44 2.95 18.84 27.66
N GLY A 45 2.23 17.77 27.28
CA GLY A 45 0.90 17.89 26.65
C GLY A 45 0.92 18.66 25.33
N ASP A 46 1.99 18.49 24.55
CA ASP A 46 2.32 19.32 23.38
C ASP A 46 2.44 18.47 22.09
N VAL A 47 1.89 17.26 22.08
CA VAL A 47 1.85 16.42 20.87
C VAL A 47 0.50 16.61 20.20
N ASP A 48 0.53 17.09 18.95
CA ASP A 48 -0.68 17.17 18.13
C ASP A 48 -0.96 15.86 17.38
N ALA A 49 -2.23 15.69 16.98
CA ALA A 49 -2.67 14.51 16.25
C ALA A 49 -2.04 14.40 14.85
N ARG A 50 -1.60 15.52 14.25
CA ARG A 50 -1.01 15.54 12.91
C ARG A 50 0.39 14.93 12.92
N THR A 51 1.18 15.22 13.96
CA THR A 51 2.51 14.66 14.18
C THR A 51 2.43 13.14 14.33
N ILE A 52 1.47 12.65 15.12
CA ILE A 52 1.21 11.21 15.23
C ILE A 52 0.79 10.63 13.88
N ALA A 53 -0.12 11.30 13.16
CA ALA A 53 -0.62 10.81 11.89
C ALA A 53 0.49 10.66 10.84
N GLN A 54 1.51 11.52 10.85
CA GLN A 54 2.68 11.39 9.97
C GLN A 54 3.46 10.10 10.26
N VAL A 55 3.78 9.86 11.54
CA VAL A 55 4.48 8.62 11.96
C VAL A 55 3.67 7.37 11.63
N VAL A 56 2.34 7.44 11.77
CA VAL A 56 1.44 6.34 11.42
C VAL A 56 1.36 6.13 9.91
N ALA A 57 1.29 7.19 9.11
CA ALA A 57 1.23 7.11 7.65
C ALA A 57 2.55 6.59 7.03
N ASP A 58 3.66 6.70 7.76
CA ASP A 58 4.96 6.14 7.38
C ASP A 58 5.11 4.63 7.66
N ASP A 59 4.13 3.99 8.29
CA ASP A 59 4.10 2.54 8.49
C ASP A 59 2.74 1.95 8.03
N PRO A 60 2.70 1.25 6.89
CA PRO A 60 1.47 0.65 6.37
C PRO A 60 0.78 -0.29 7.38
N LEU A 61 1.54 -1.00 8.21
CA LEU A 61 0.98 -1.91 9.21
C LEU A 61 0.39 -1.12 10.38
N MET A 62 1.07 -0.07 10.84
CA MET A 62 0.53 0.81 11.88
C MET A 62 -0.70 1.58 11.39
N MET A 63 -0.71 2.07 10.15
CA MET A 63 -1.87 2.72 9.53
C MET A 63 -3.08 1.78 9.48
N ALA A 64 -2.89 0.53 9.04
CA ALA A 64 -3.97 -0.45 8.99
C ALA A 64 -4.56 -0.73 10.39
N ARG A 65 -3.70 -0.78 11.41
CA ARG A 65 -4.12 -0.92 12.80
C ARG A 65 -4.92 0.27 13.30
N VAL A 66 -4.40 1.49 13.14
CA VAL A 66 -5.05 2.71 13.63
C VAL A 66 -6.41 2.90 12.97
N LEU A 67 -6.47 2.75 11.65
CA LEU A 67 -7.74 2.84 10.91
C LEU A 67 -8.71 1.73 11.32
N GLY A 68 -8.24 0.50 11.53
CA GLY A 68 -9.07 -0.62 11.98
C GLY A 68 -9.54 -0.53 13.44
N GLU A 69 -8.78 0.10 14.33
CA GLU A 69 -9.20 0.41 15.70
C GLU A 69 -10.21 1.56 15.71
N ALA A 70 -9.94 2.62 14.96
CA ALA A 70 -10.84 3.75 14.75
C ALA A 70 -12.20 3.27 14.19
N ALA A 71 -12.16 2.37 13.21
CA ALA A 71 -13.34 1.75 12.62
C ALA A 71 -14.25 1.05 13.64
N ARG A 72 -13.68 0.44 14.68
CA ARG A 72 -14.42 -0.24 15.76
C ARG A 72 -15.02 0.72 16.79
N LEU A 73 -14.48 1.93 16.90
CA LEU A 73 -15.01 2.99 17.76
C LEU A 73 -16.18 3.74 17.13
N ARG A 74 -16.35 3.65 15.81
CA ARG A 74 -17.47 4.29 15.11
C ARG A 74 -18.79 3.82 15.70
N HIS A 75 -19.61 4.79 16.13
CA HIS A 75 -20.99 4.51 16.51
C HIS A 75 -21.82 4.36 15.23
N THR A 76 -22.85 3.49 15.23
CA THR A 76 -23.75 3.25 14.07
C THR A 76 -24.46 4.51 13.53
N ARG A 77 -24.36 5.67 14.21
CA ARG A 77 -24.96 6.95 13.80
C ARG A 77 -23.95 7.96 13.25
N GLN A 78 -22.65 7.65 13.26
CA GLN A 78 -21.63 8.48 12.62
C GLN A 78 -21.70 8.22 11.11
N VAL A 79 -22.09 9.25 10.35
CA VAL A 79 -22.38 9.14 8.90
C VAL A 79 -21.13 9.36 8.05
N SER A 80 -20.14 10.11 8.54
CA SER A 80 -18.89 10.33 7.80
C SER A 80 -17.84 9.29 8.18
N ASP A 81 -17.26 8.64 7.19
CA ASP A 81 -16.07 7.85 7.39
C ASP A 81 -14.92 8.71 7.88
N THR A 82 -14.03 8.09 8.64
CA THR A 82 -12.76 8.72 9.01
C THR A 82 -11.81 8.55 7.85
N GLU A 83 -11.88 9.47 6.88
CA GLU A 83 -11.18 9.34 5.60
C GLU A 83 -9.65 9.47 5.72
N THR A 84 -9.13 9.97 6.85
CA THR A 84 -7.70 10.22 7.05
C THR A 84 -7.18 9.66 8.37
N VAL A 85 -5.90 9.32 8.42
CA VAL A 85 -5.21 8.90 9.65
C VAL A 85 -5.32 9.96 10.76
N THR A 86 -5.25 11.25 10.40
CA THR A 86 -5.36 12.34 11.38
C THR A 86 -6.72 12.32 12.08
N ALA A 87 -7.80 12.16 11.31
CA ALA A 87 -9.13 12.06 11.87
C ALA A 87 -9.30 10.78 12.73
N ALA A 88 -8.60 9.69 12.40
CA ALA A 88 -8.62 8.45 13.18
C ALA A 88 -7.97 8.62 14.55
N VAL A 89 -6.80 9.26 14.60
CA VAL A 89 -6.13 9.59 15.87
C VAL A 89 -7.01 10.50 16.72
N VAL A 90 -7.63 11.53 16.13
CA VAL A 90 -8.56 12.42 16.84
C VAL A 90 -9.78 11.67 17.38
N MET A 91 -10.39 10.79 16.58
CA MET A 91 -11.55 10.00 17.00
C MET A 91 -11.23 9.02 18.13
N MET A 92 -10.06 8.38 18.08
CA MET A 92 -9.58 7.54 19.17
C MET A 92 -9.34 8.35 20.45
N GLY A 93 -8.82 9.57 20.28
CA GLY A 93 -8.31 10.41 21.36
C GLY A 93 -6.90 9.98 21.81
N MET A 94 -6.06 10.96 22.16
CA MET A 94 -4.64 10.77 22.45
C MET A 94 -4.38 9.71 23.53
N SER A 95 -5.12 9.74 24.64
CA SER A 95 -4.94 8.80 25.75
C SER A 95 -5.20 7.35 25.32
N ARG A 96 -6.26 7.10 24.53
CA ARG A 96 -6.57 5.76 24.02
C ARG A 96 -5.57 5.33 22.95
N PHE A 97 -5.17 6.25 22.07
CA PHE A 97 -4.15 5.98 21.06
C PHE A 97 -2.86 5.48 21.72
N PHE A 98 -2.32 6.22 22.70
CA PHE A 98 -1.08 5.80 23.38
C PHE A 98 -1.27 4.51 24.19
N ALA A 99 -2.41 4.32 24.86
CA ALA A 99 -2.70 3.06 25.54
C ALA A 99 -2.77 1.86 24.58
N SER A 100 -3.15 2.08 23.30
CA SER A 100 -3.15 1.03 22.28
C SER A 100 -1.75 0.62 21.81
N LEU A 101 -0.71 1.36 22.21
CA LEU A 101 0.70 1.05 21.94
C LEU A 101 1.33 0.13 23.00
N ASP A 102 0.62 -0.20 24.07
CA ASP A 102 1.14 -1.10 25.08
C ASP A 102 1.22 -2.54 24.54
N GLY A 103 2.39 -3.16 24.68
CA GLY A 103 2.60 -4.56 24.31
C GLY A 103 2.67 -4.84 22.81
N LEU A 104 2.96 -3.82 21.97
CA LEU A 104 3.09 -4.03 20.54
C LEU A 104 4.17 -5.05 20.19
N LEU A 105 3.85 -5.87 19.20
CA LEU A 105 4.81 -6.74 18.54
C LEU A 105 5.44 -5.97 17.39
N THR A 106 6.76 -5.93 17.34
CA THR A 106 7.48 -5.35 16.21
C THR A 106 7.84 -6.40 15.18
N VAL A 107 7.83 -6.01 13.91
CA VAL A 107 8.15 -6.87 12.77
C VAL A 107 9.55 -7.48 12.93
N GLU A 108 10.53 -6.66 13.31
CA GLU A 108 11.92 -7.05 13.49
C GLU A 108 12.06 -8.11 14.59
N ARG A 109 11.29 -7.97 15.69
CA ARG A 109 11.27 -8.98 16.77
C ARG A 109 10.58 -10.26 16.32
N GLN A 110 9.45 -10.15 15.61
CA GLN A 110 8.69 -11.31 15.14
C GLN A 110 9.45 -12.12 14.09
N LEU A 111 10.16 -11.46 13.18
CA LEU A 111 10.87 -12.08 12.06
C LEU A 111 12.37 -12.27 12.31
N ALA A 112 12.84 -12.15 13.57
CA ALA A 112 14.25 -12.33 13.92
C ALA A 112 14.82 -13.68 13.47
N ALA A 113 14.01 -14.74 13.45
CA ALA A 113 14.38 -16.07 12.97
C ALA A 113 14.22 -16.27 11.45
N HIS A 114 13.60 -15.31 10.74
CA HIS A 114 13.28 -15.39 9.32
C HIS A 114 13.83 -14.17 8.57
N PRO A 115 15.17 -14.02 8.44
CA PRO A 115 15.80 -12.82 7.87
C PRO A 115 15.40 -12.56 6.41
N ALA A 116 15.13 -13.62 5.62
CA ALA A 116 14.64 -13.47 4.25
C ALA A 116 13.23 -12.86 4.20
N ALA A 117 12.34 -13.26 5.11
CA ALA A 117 11.00 -12.68 5.23
C ALA A 117 11.07 -11.22 5.71
N LEU A 118 11.96 -10.91 6.66
CA LEU A 118 12.20 -9.54 7.12
C LEU A 118 12.67 -8.63 5.97
N ALA A 119 13.68 -9.07 5.22
CA ALA A 119 14.21 -8.30 4.08
C ALA A 119 13.14 -8.06 3.01
N ARG A 120 12.29 -9.07 2.74
CA ARG A 120 11.14 -8.95 1.84
C ARG A 120 10.11 -7.96 2.35
N LEU A 121 9.74 -8.02 3.62
CA LEU A 121 8.78 -7.08 4.19
C LEU A 121 9.31 -5.64 4.11
N GLN A 122 10.56 -5.41 4.50
CA GLN A 122 11.19 -4.08 4.37
C GLN A 122 11.19 -3.59 2.91
N HIS A 123 11.38 -4.51 1.95
CA HIS A 123 11.27 -4.21 0.54
C HIS A 123 9.85 -3.81 0.11
N LEU A 124 8.84 -4.56 0.55
CA LEU A 124 7.43 -4.24 0.31
C LEU A 124 7.05 -2.87 0.89
N VAL A 125 7.52 -2.54 2.10
CA VAL A 125 7.27 -1.23 2.73
C VAL A 125 7.87 -0.11 1.88
N ARG A 126 9.14 -0.22 1.47
CA ARG A 126 9.77 0.79 0.58
C ARG A 126 9.00 0.95 -0.74
N ARG A 127 8.58 -0.15 -1.34
CA ARG A 127 7.80 -0.15 -2.58
C ARG A 127 6.44 0.52 -2.41
N ALA A 128 5.75 0.22 -1.31
CA ALA A 128 4.47 0.84 -0.96
C ALA A 128 4.62 2.36 -0.81
N HIS A 129 5.64 2.86 -0.09
CA HIS A 129 5.89 4.30 0.03
C HIS A 129 6.19 4.97 -1.30
N ARG A 130 7.01 4.33 -2.15
CA ARG A 130 7.30 4.83 -3.49
C ARG A 130 6.02 4.95 -4.30
N SER A 131 5.18 3.91 -4.27
CA SER A 131 3.91 3.90 -4.96
C SER A 131 2.97 5.00 -4.45
N ALA A 132 2.83 5.13 -3.14
CA ALA A 132 2.01 6.16 -2.51
C ALA A 132 2.49 7.58 -2.88
N SER A 133 3.81 7.79 -2.97
CA SER A 133 4.40 9.06 -3.41
C SER A 133 4.09 9.38 -4.87
N LEU A 134 4.13 8.38 -5.76
CA LEU A 134 3.72 8.52 -7.15
C LEU A 134 2.23 8.88 -7.27
N ALA A 135 1.37 8.21 -6.49
CA ALA A 135 -0.05 8.48 -6.46
C ALA A 135 -0.35 9.90 -5.99
N ALA A 136 0.31 10.35 -4.91
CA ALA A 136 0.17 11.71 -4.41
C ALA A 136 0.59 12.76 -5.46
N GLY A 137 1.74 12.55 -6.13
CA GLY A 137 2.19 13.46 -7.19
C GLY A 137 1.23 13.54 -8.37
N LEU A 138 0.68 12.39 -8.80
CA LEU A 138 -0.31 12.33 -9.87
C LEU A 138 -1.65 12.97 -9.48
N ALA A 139 -2.12 12.73 -8.25
CA ALA A 139 -3.34 13.33 -7.71
C ALA A 139 -3.23 14.86 -7.66
N VAL A 140 -2.11 15.39 -7.15
CA VAL A 140 -1.85 16.84 -7.13
C VAL A 140 -1.82 17.42 -8.54
N HIS A 141 -1.17 16.75 -9.49
CA HIS A 141 -1.12 17.21 -10.88
C HIS A 141 -2.51 17.26 -11.54
N ARG A 142 -3.39 16.32 -11.17
CA ARG A 142 -4.76 16.23 -11.68
C ARG A 142 -5.75 17.15 -10.94
N GLY A 143 -5.36 17.71 -9.80
CA GLY A 143 -6.26 18.46 -8.93
C GLY A 143 -7.32 17.57 -8.27
N ASP A 144 -7.00 16.31 -7.97
CA ASP A 144 -7.89 15.41 -7.24
C ASP A 144 -8.01 15.88 -5.78
N ASP A 145 -9.24 16.12 -5.31
CA ASP A 145 -9.52 16.63 -3.95
C ASP A 145 -9.12 15.63 -2.85
N ASP A 146 -9.12 14.34 -3.16
CA ASP A 146 -8.88 13.23 -2.22
C ASP A 146 -7.45 12.66 -2.31
N ALA A 147 -6.44 13.51 -2.56
CA ALA A 147 -5.05 13.07 -2.75
C ALA A 147 -4.49 12.27 -1.54
N GLU A 148 -4.89 12.62 -0.31
CA GLU A 148 -4.50 11.90 0.91
C GLU A 148 -5.09 10.48 0.91
N ALA A 149 -6.39 10.31 0.61
CA ALA A 149 -7.02 9.00 0.52
C ALA A 149 -6.43 8.14 -0.62
N MET A 150 -6.05 8.75 -1.75
CA MET A 150 -5.36 8.04 -2.84
C MET A 150 -3.97 7.55 -2.42
N GLN A 151 -3.22 8.38 -1.69
CA GLN A 151 -1.92 8.00 -1.12
C GLN A 151 -2.09 6.84 -0.13
N GLU A 152 -3.03 6.95 0.81
CA GLU A 152 -3.31 5.94 1.83
C GLU A 152 -3.77 4.61 1.20
N ALA A 153 -4.67 4.65 0.22
CA ALA A 153 -5.15 3.47 -0.50
C ALA A 153 -4.03 2.77 -1.28
N THR A 154 -3.12 3.55 -1.86
CA THR A 154 -1.94 3.02 -2.57
C THR A 154 -0.97 2.35 -1.62
N LEU A 155 -0.74 2.94 -0.43
CA LEU A 155 0.13 2.36 0.59
C LEU A 155 -0.37 0.98 1.08
N MET A 156 -1.69 0.77 1.06
CA MET A 156 -2.35 -0.47 1.53
C MET A 156 -2.32 -1.63 0.52
N GLN A 157 -1.92 -1.41 -0.73
CA GLN A 157 -2.02 -2.43 -1.77
C GLN A 157 -1.19 -3.69 -1.50
N ASP A 158 -0.06 -3.55 -0.80
CA ASP A 158 0.83 -4.66 -0.47
C ASP A 158 0.57 -5.26 0.94
N LEU A 159 -0.47 -4.80 1.66
CA LEU A 159 -0.79 -5.20 3.04
C LEU A 159 -0.91 -6.73 3.21
N GLY A 160 -1.58 -7.40 2.27
CA GLY A 160 -1.77 -8.85 2.30
C GLY A 160 -0.45 -9.61 2.25
N MET A 161 0.47 -9.21 1.37
CA MET A 161 1.81 -9.82 1.32
C MET A 161 2.64 -9.49 2.57
N MET A 162 2.52 -8.27 3.12
CA MET A 162 3.20 -7.90 4.37
C MET A 162 2.76 -8.79 5.54
N LEU A 163 1.45 -8.99 5.71
CA LEU A 163 0.92 -9.84 6.78
C LEU A 163 1.24 -11.33 6.57
N LEU A 164 1.28 -11.80 5.32
CA LEU A 164 1.77 -13.14 5.01
C LEU A 164 3.24 -13.30 5.40
N CYS A 165 4.11 -12.33 5.13
CA CYS A 165 5.50 -12.37 5.56
C CYS A 165 5.61 -12.47 7.08
N CYS A 166 4.77 -11.74 7.83
CA CYS A 166 4.75 -11.77 9.29
C CYS A 166 4.28 -13.11 9.87
N HIS A 167 3.18 -13.66 9.35
CA HIS A 167 2.45 -14.75 10.00
C HIS A 167 2.63 -16.12 9.33
N ALA A 168 3.13 -16.16 8.10
CA ALA A 168 3.38 -17.38 7.35
C ALA A 168 4.67 -17.28 6.50
N PRO A 169 5.83 -16.93 7.09
CA PRO A 169 7.08 -16.73 6.35
C PRO A 169 7.51 -17.95 5.53
N ASP A 170 7.36 -19.16 6.08
CA ASP A 170 7.72 -20.41 5.39
C ASP A 170 6.84 -20.66 4.15
N PHE A 171 5.54 -20.30 4.23
CA PHE A 171 4.63 -20.40 3.10
C PHE A 171 5.03 -19.43 1.98
N VAL A 172 5.39 -18.19 2.33
CA VAL A 172 5.84 -17.18 1.37
C VAL A 172 7.11 -17.67 0.66
N GLU A 173 8.09 -18.18 1.40
CA GLU A 173 9.34 -18.69 0.84
C GLU A 173 9.11 -19.88 -0.10
N ALA A 174 8.28 -20.85 0.32
CA ALA A 174 7.96 -22.01 -0.51
C ALA A 174 7.18 -21.63 -1.78
N THR A 175 6.20 -20.74 -1.66
CA THR A 175 5.32 -20.35 -2.78
C THR A 175 6.11 -19.58 -3.84
N LEU A 176 6.93 -18.62 -3.44
CA LEU A 176 7.68 -17.79 -4.38
C LEU A 176 8.79 -18.54 -5.10
N SER A 177 9.34 -19.59 -4.46
CA SER A 177 10.28 -20.50 -5.12
C SER A 177 9.64 -21.27 -6.28
N GLY A 178 8.33 -21.50 -6.23
CA GLY A 178 7.58 -22.22 -7.27
C GLY A 178 6.77 -21.32 -8.22
N ARG A 179 6.34 -20.13 -7.77
CA ARG A 179 5.49 -19.17 -8.50
C ARG A 179 5.90 -17.73 -8.15
N PRO A 180 6.66 -17.03 -9.02
CA PRO A 180 7.11 -15.66 -8.72
C PRO A 180 6.01 -14.60 -8.86
N ASP A 181 4.92 -14.90 -9.57
CA ASP A 181 3.80 -13.99 -9.79
C ASP A 181 2.58 -14.41 -8.95
N LEU A 182 2.31 -13.62 -7.91
CA LEU A 182 1.20 -13.77 -6.95
C LEU A 182 0.44 -12.44 -6.79
N ASP A 183 0.59 -11.53 -7.75
CA ASP A 183 0.16 -10.14 -7.58
C ASP A 183 -1.36 -9.99 -7.53
N THR A 184 -2.06 -10.79 -8.32
CA THR A 184 -3.53 -10.78 -8.33
C THR A 184 -4.06 -11.32 -7.01
N GLU A 185 -3.50 -12.43 -6.55
CA GLU A 185 -3.94 -13.09 -5.33
C GLU A 185 -3.61 -12.29 -4.07
N THR A 186 -2.43 -11.67 -4.02
CA THR A 186 -2.02 -10.80 -2.91
C THR A 186 -2.81 -9.50 -2.87
N MET A 187 -3.18 -8.94 -4.02
CA MET A 187 -4.07 -7.77 -4.10
C MET A 187 -5.47 -8.11 -3.57
N ALA A 188 -6.04 -9.25 -3.99
CA ALA A 188 -7.32 -9.72 -3.50
C ALA A 188 -7.29 -9.94 -1.97
N LEU A 189 -6.17 -10.49 -1.46
CA LEU A 189 -5.96 -10.65 -0.02
C LEU A 189 -5.88 -9.29 0.70
N SER A 190 -5.13 -8.32 0.19
CA SER A 190 -5.07 -6.95 0.75
C SER A 190 -6.47 -6.34 0.86
N LEU A 191 -7.26 -6.41 -0.22
CA LEU A 191 -8.63 -5.88 -0.23
C LEU A 191 -9.54 -6.58 0.78
N ALA A 192 -9.47 -7.92 0.87
CA ALA A 192 -10.22 -8.70 1.84
C ALA A 192 -9.85 -8.32 3.29
N LEU A 193 -8.56 -8.11 3.57
CA LEU A 193 -8.09 -7.63 4.87
C LEU A 193 -8.61 -6.24 5.20
N MET A 194 -8.58 -5.31 4.25
CA MET A 194 -9.09 -3.95 4.44
C MET A 194 -10.60 -3.96 4.77
N ARG A 195 -11.39 -4.78 4.07
CA ARG A 195 -12.83 -4.96 4.34
C ARG A 195 -13.08 -5.52 5.73
N ARG A 196 -12.32 -6.55 6.13
CA ARG A 196 -12.46 -7.19 7.46
C ARG A 196 -12.02 -6.29 8.61
N ALA A 197 -11.02 -5.44 8.38
CA ALA A 197 -10.63 -4.40 9.32
C ALA A 197 -11.60 -3.21 9.35
N CYS A 198 -12.65 -3.23 8.50
CA CYS A 198 -13.62 -2.16 8.34
C CYS A 198 -12.96 -0.81 8.05
N LEU A 199 -11.88 -0.80 7.25
CA LEU A 199 -11.20 0.44 6.86
C LEU A 199 -12.18 1.41 6.15
N PRO A 200 -11.85 2.72 6.06
CA PRO A 200 -12.71 3.69 5.41
C PRO A 200 -13.13 3.26 4.00
N GLU A 201 -14.41 3.44 3.64
CA GLU A 201 -14.98 2.95 2.38
C GLU A 201 -14.26 3.54 1.17
N VAL A 202 -13.79 4.79 1.27
CA VAL A 202 -12.98 5.43 0.24
C VAL A 202 -11.73 4.62 -0.11
N LEU A 203 -11.00 4.10 0.89
CA LEU A 203 -9.80 3.30 0.66
C LEU A 203 -10.16 1.96 0.02
N ILE A 204 -11.23 1.31 0.49
CA ILE A 204 -11.71 0.04 -0.09
C ILE A 204 -12.08 0.22 -1.56
N ARG A 205 -12.82 1.28 -1.92
CA ARG A 205 -13.21 1.56 -3.30
C ARG A 205 -12.03 1.92 -4.19
N LEU A 206 -11.05 2.66 -3.67
CA LEU A 206 -9.84 3.03 -4.40
C LEU A 206 -8.92 1.82 -4.66
N SER A 207 -8.90 0.85 -3.74
CA SER A 207 -8.09 -0.37 -3.83
C SER A 207 -8.80 -1.55 -4.52
N ASP A 208 -10.12 -1.50 -4.71
CA ASP A 208 -10.85 -2.54 -5.43
C ASP A 208 -10.66 -2.41 -6.95
N ASP A 209 -9.76 -3.21 -7.53
CA ASP A 209 -9.50 -3.24 -8.97
C ASP A 209 -10.65 -3.84 -9.79
N GLN A 210 -11.55 -4.60 -9.17
CA GLN A 210 -12.60 -5.39 -9.85
C GLN A 210 -14.01 -4.81 -9.69
N ALA A 211 -14.18 -3.78 -8.85
CA ALA A 211 -15.46 -3.12 -8.66
C ALA A 211 -16.03 -2.59 -9.99
N PRO A 212 -17.33 -2.82 -10.26
CA PRO A 212 -17.98 -2.34 -11.49
C PRO A 212 -17.81 -0.82 -11.61
N ASP A 213 -17.43 -0.37 -12.81
CA ASP A 213 -17.04 1.00 -13.12
C ASP A 213 -18.07 2.02 -12.62
N HIS A 214 -17.79 2.61 -11.45
CA HIS A 214 -18.41 3.86 -11.05
C HIS A 214 -17.57 4.98 -11.69
N ALA A 215 -18.12 5.59 -12.74
CA ALA A 215 -17.42 6.59 -13.56
C ALA A 215 -16.77 7.73 -12.76
N LEU A 216 -17.28 8.05 -11.57
CA LEU A 216 -16.77 9.12 -10.71
C LEU A 216 -15.44 8.78 -10.00
N ILE A 217 -15.17 7.50 -9.70
CA ILE A 217 -13.98 7.06 -8.93
C ILE A 217 -12.97 6.33 -9.85
N GLN A 218 -13.37 6.04 -11.09
CA GLN A 218 -12.56 5.32 -12.07
C GLN A 218 -11.18 5.98 -12.33
N PRO A 219 -11.06 7.32 -12.47
CA PRO A 219 -9.75 7.95 -12.69
C PRO A 219 -8.82 7.80 -11.48
N GLN A 220 -9.32 7.97 -10.26
CA GLN A 220 -8.50 7.86 -9.05
C GLN A 220 -8.02 6.42 -8.84
N ARG A 221 -8.89 5.42 -9.07
CA ARG A 221 -8.51 3.99 -9.08
C ARG A 221 -7.40 3.70 -10.08
N GLN A 222 -7.47 4.28 -11.28
CA GLN A 222 -6.42 4.12 -12.29
C GLN A 222 -5.10 4.75 -11.86
N VAL A 223 -5.11 5.90 -11.19
CA VAL A 223 -3.89 6.51 -10.61
C VAL A 223 -3.28 5.58 -9.56
N VAL A 224 -4.10 5.07 -8.65
CA VAL A 224 -3.68 4.13 -7.58
C VAL A 224 -3.05 2.87 -8.20
N LYS A 225 -3.67 2.30 -9.23
CA LYS A 225 -3.14 1.13 -9.96
C LYS A 225 -1.85 1.46 -10.73
N LEU A 226 -1.84 2.56 -11.48
CA LEU A 226 -0.67 3.01 -12.25
C LEU A 226 0.54 3.24 -11.34
N SER A 227 0.33 3.89 -10.21
CA SER A 227 1.39 4.20 -9.24
C SER A 227 2.04 2.93 -8.69
N ARG A 228 1.26 1.87 -8.51
CA ARG A 228 1.77 0.55 -8.10
C ARG A 228 2.64 -0.07 -9.18
N GLU A 229 2.11 -0.13 -10.40
CA GLU A 229 2.84 -0.72 -11.52
C GLU A 229 4.13 0.06 -11.78
N LEU A 230 4.08 1.39 -11.80
CA LEU A 230 5.28 2.22 -11.94
C LEU A 230 6.30 1.96 -10.82
N ALA A 231 5.88 1.90 -9.56
CA ALA A 231 6.80 1.63 -8.45
C ALA A 231 7.50 0.26 -8.59
N ARG A 232 6.79 -0.76 -9.09
CA ARG A 232 7.32 -2.10 -9.36
C ARG A 232 8.27 -2.12 -10.54
N LEU A 233 7.89 -1.48 -11.65
CA LEU A 233 8.71 -1.45 -12.86
C LEU A 233 10.02 -0.72 -12.65
N THR A 234 9.98 0.34 -11.85
CA THR A 234 11.14 1.22 -11.62
C THR A 234 11.98 0.78 -10.41
N GLU A 235 11.65 -0.34 -9.79
CA GLU A 235 12.30 -0.89 -8.59
C GLU A 235 13.78 -1.26 -8.81
N THR A 236 14.10 -1.76 -10.01
CA THR A 236 15.48 -2.10 -10.42
C THR A 236 16.16 -1.01 -11.24
N GLY A 237 15.61 0.21 -11.24
CA GLY A 237 15.96 1.27 -12.20
C GLY A 237 15.02 1.27 -13.40
N TRP A 238 15.14 2.27 -14.27
CA TRP A 238 14.33 2.32 -15.49
C TRP A 238 14.95 1.40 -16.55
N PRO A 239 14.23 0.40 -17.06
CA PRO A 239 14.75 -0.54 -18.05
C PRO A 239 15.13 0.23 -19.33
N GLY A 240 16.40 0.15 -19.74
CA GLY A 240 16.93 0.86 -20.91
C GLY A 240 17.47 2.27 -20.63
N PHE A 241 17.29 2.82 -19.43
CA PHE A 241 17.86 4.11 -19.03
C PHE A 241 19.29 3.92 -18.48
N ASP A 242 20.28 4.32 -19.27
CA ASP A 242 21.65 4.52 -18.80
C ASP A 242 21.87 6.03 -18.62
N PRO A 243 22.09 6.53 -17.39
CA PRO A 243 22.29 7.97 -17.14
C PRO A 243 23.57 8.53 -17.81
N LEU A 244 24.44 7.67 -18.35
CA LEU A 244 25.62 8.05 -19.12
C LEU A 244 25.41 7.98 -20.64
N ARG A 245 24.27 7.48 -21.15
CA ARG A 245 23.90 7.55 -22.57
C ARG A 245 23.37 8.95 -22.90
N VAL A 246 24.22 9.77 -23.52
CA VAL A 246 23.81 11.04 -24.13
C VAL A 246 23.24 10.75 -25.53
N GLY A 247 21.91 10.80 -25.68
CA GLY A 247 21.19 10.89 -26.95
C GLY A 247 20.72 9.58 -27.59
N PRO A 248 19.65 9.60 -28.41
CA PRO A 248 19.10 8.39 -29.02
C PRO A 248 19.94 7.99 -30.24
N SER A 249 20.38 6.73 -30.30
CA SER A 249 20.82 6.11 -31.56
C SER A 249 19.61 5.41 -32.16
N ALA A 250 19.12 5.93 -33.29
CA ALA A 250 17.89 5.54 -33.99
C ALA A 250 17.90 4.11 -34.60
N GLU A 251 18.78 3.22 -34.16
CA GLU A 251 19.03 1.93 -34.82
C GLU A 251 18.52 0.70 -34.04
N GLN A 252 17.77 0.90 -32.94
CA GLN A 252 17.19 -0.19 -32.15
C GLN A 252 15.67 -0.10 -31.95
N ALA A 253 14.98 0.71 -32.76
CA ALA A 253 13.51 0.84 -32.72
C ALA A 253 12.75 -0.40 -33.27
N ASP A 254 13.42 -1.53 -33.51
CA ASP A 254 12.85 -2.76 -34.09
C ASP A 254 13.04 -4.01 -33.19
N ALA A 255 13.17 -3.82 -31.88
CA ALA A 255 12.96 -4.91 -30.92
C ALA A 255 11.54 -4.79 -30.36
N GLY A 256 10.74 -5.85 -30.52
CA GLY A 256 9.29 -5.88 -30.31
C GLY A 256 8.77 -5.21 -29.04
N VAL A 257 7.52 -4.72 -29.14
CA VAL A 257 6.73 -4.03 -28.10
C VAL A 257 7.26 -4.32 -26.70
N ASP A 258 7.91 -3.33 -26.12
CA ASP A 258 8.47 -3.40 -24.78
C ASP A 258 7.40 -3.98 -23.81
N PRO A 259 7.70 -5.06 -23.06
CA PRO A 259 6.76 -5.64 -22.09
C PRO A 259 6.22 -4.62 -21.08
N TYR A 260 6.93 -3.51 -20.84
CA TYR A 260 6.49 -2.40 -19.99
C TYR A 260 5.40 -1.56 -20.66
N HIS A 261 5.50 -1.36 -21.98
CA HIS A 261 4.55 -0.61 -22.78
C HIS A 261 3.17 -1.29 -22.80
N ALA A 262 3.14 -2.62 -22.93
CA ALA A 262 1.90 -3.40 -22.90
C ALA A 262 1.18 -3.34 -21.53
N ARG A 263 1.92 -3.12 -20.43
CA ARG A 263 1.37 -3.04 -19.06
C ARG A 263 0.91 -1.63 -18.69
N LEU A 264 1.59 -0.59 -19.16
CA LEU A 264 1.29 0.81 -18.81
C LEU A 264 0.24 1.46 -19.74
N LEU A 265 0.20 1.08 -21.02
CA LEU A 265 -0.72 1.67 -22.01
C LEU A 265 -2.21 1.58 -21.62
N PRO A 266 -2.74 0.47 -21.04
CA PRO A 266 -4.13 0.39 -20.61
C PRO A 266 -4.46 1.34 -19.44
N LEU A 267 -3.44 1.71 -18.65
CA LEU A 267 -3.60 2.54 -17.46
C LEU A 267 -3.51 4.04 -17.81
N LEU A 268 -2.70 4.39 -18.80
CA LEU A 268 -2.44 5.78 -19.17
C LEU A 268 -3.48 6.39 -20.13
N GLY A 269 -4.09 5.56 -21.00
CA GLY A 269 -5.10 6.03 -21.95
C GLY A 269 -6.27 6.77 -21.29
N PRO A 270 -6.95 6.16 -20.29
CA PRO A 270 -8.07 6.81 -19.64
C PRO A 270 -7.68 7.95 -18.68
N LEU A 271 -6.42 8.00 -18.20
CA LEU A 271 -5.91 9.08 -17.34
C LEU A 271 -5.55 10.36 -18.10
N THR A 272 -5.11 10.23 -19.35
CA THR A 272 -4.62 11.35 -20.16
C THR A 272 -5.71 11.95 -21.06
N GLY A 273 -6.85 11.25 -21.23
CA GLY A 273 -7.88 11.61 -22.22
C GLY A 273 -7.39 11.52 -23.67
N LEU A 274 -6.18 10.98 -23.88
CA LEU A 274 -5.55 10.81 -25.17
C LEU A 274 -6.01 9.48 -25.79
N SER A 275 -6.11 9.46 -27.12
CA SER A 275 -6.34 8.20 -27.82
C SER A 275 -5.21 7.20 -27.51
N PRO A 276 -5.44 5.88 -27.61
CA PRO A 276 -4.39 4.87 -27.39
C PRO A 276 -3.13 5.13 -28.24
N LEU A 277 -3.32 5.65 -29.46
CA LEU A 277 -2.24 6.08 -30.38
C LEU A 277 -1.50 7.34 -29.90
N ALA A 278 -2.19 8.29 -29.28
CA ALA A 278 -1.56 9.50 -28.73
C ALA A 278 -0.85 9.22 -27.40
N THR A 279 -1.38 8.30 -26.59
CA THR A 279 -0.71 7.78 -25.38
C THR A 279 0.53 6.96 -25.73
N ASP A 280 0.44 6.10 -26.76
CA ASP A 280 1.56 5.36 -27.35
C ASP A 280 2.66 6.31 -27.87
N ARG A 281 2.28 7.41 -28.54
CA ARG A 281 3.23 8.45 -28.94
C ARG A 281 3.86 9.16 -27.75
N LEU A 282 3.09 9.50 -26.71
CA LEU A 282 3.57 10.27 -25.56
C LEU A 282 4.60 9.46 -24.75
N LEU A 283 4.32 8.18 -24.53
CA LEU A 283 5.26 7.22 -23.95
C LEU A 283 6.56 7.13 -24.77
N ARG A 284 6.46 7.02 -26.10
CA ARG A 284 7.64 6.98 -26.98
C ARG A 284 8.41 8.32 -27.06
N THR A 285 7.76 9.46 -26.88
CA THR A 285 8.44 10.78 -26.91
C THR A 285 9.07 11.18 -25.57
N LEU A 286 8.70 10.53 -24.47
CA LEU A 286 9.30 10.78 -23.17
C LEU A 286 10.65 10.09 -22.99
N ASP A 287 11.16 9.34 -23.98
CA ASP A 287 12.27 8.37 -23.83
C ASP A 287 12.12 7.58 -22.50
N LEU A 288 10.89 7.11 -22.28
CA LEU A 288 10.50 6.08 -21.30
C LEU A 288 10.54 4.73 -22.03
#